data_AF-A0A8D8BFR0-F1
#
_entry.id   AF-A0A8D8BFR0-F1
#
_cell.length_a   1.000
_cell.length_b   1.000
_cell.length_c   1.000
_cell.angle_alpha   90.00
_cell.angle_beta   90.00
_cell.angle_gamma   90.00
#
_symmetry.space_group_name_H-M   'P 1'
#
loop_
_entity.id
_entity.type
_entity.pdbx_description
1 polymer ?
#
loop_
_entity_poly.entity_id
_entity_poly.type
_entity_poly.pdbx_seq_one_letter_code
_entity_poly.pdbx_strand_id
1 'polypeptide(L)'
;MLFFQGILFYMPHWIWKNWEEGRMRLISDGLRGTMTLGQEERKGRQSRLVRYLLESMKTHNSYSFGYFLCEALNFVNVIGNIFFVDKFLGGAFMTYGSDVLKFSELDQENRSDPMIEVFPRVTKCTFHKYGASGSIQKHDALCVLALNILNEKIYIFLWFWFIILSVLSGL
;
A
#
# COMPACT_ATOMS: atom_id res chain seq x y z
N MET A 1 -9.72 -5.11 -5.90
CA MET A 1 -8.47 -5.47 -5.20
C MET A 1 -7.79 -4.26 -4.57
N LEU A 2 -7.34 -3.27 -5.33
CA LEU A 2 -6.62 -2.09 -4.80
C LEU A 2 -7.34 -1.38 -3.64
N PHE A 3 -8.68 -1.27 -3.70
CA PHE A 3 -9.47 -0.71 -2.61
C PHE A 3 -9.33 -1.49 -1.29
N PHE A 4 -9.34 -2.83 -1.34
CA PHE A 4 -9.17 -3.67 -0.17
C PHE A 4 -7.77 -3.54 0.42
N GLN A 5 -6.75 -3.39 -0.43
CA GLN A 5 -5.38 -3.11 0.00
C GLN A 5 -5.29 -1.76 0.71
N GLY A 6 -5.96 -0.73 0.20
CA GLY A 6 -6.05 0.57 0.88
C GLY A 6 -6.64 0.46 2.29
N ILE A 7 -7.68 -0.36 2.47
CA ILE A 7 -8.25 -0.64 3.81
C ILE A 7 -7.25 -1.38 4.70
N LEU A 8 -6.56 -2.38 4.15
CA LEU A 8 -5.52 -3.11 4.89
C LEU A 8 -4.43 -2.16 5.38
N PHE A 9 -3.91 -1.26 4.54
CA PHE A 9 -2.90 -0.27 4.95
C PHE A 9 -3.41 0.74 5.99
N TYR A 10 -4.71 1.00 6.04
CA TYR A 10 -5.30 1.86 7.07
C TYR A 10 -5.45 1.17 8.43
N MET A 11 -5.52 -0.16 8.46
CA MET A 11 -5.82 -0.93 9.66
C MET A 11 -4.80 -0.75 10.80
N PRO A 12 -3.46 -0.81 10.57
CA PRO A 12 -2.49 -0.60 11.64
C PRO A 12 -2.59 0.81 12.26
N HIS A 13 -2.83 1.83 11.42
CA HIS A 13 -3.02 3.20 11.89
C HIS A 13 -4.28 3.32 12.76
N TRP A 14 -5.39 2.69 12.36
CA TRP A 14 -6.61 2.68 13.14
C TRP A 14 -6.43 1.96 14.49
N ILE A 15 -5.73 0.83 14.51
CA ILE A 15 -5.38 0.09 15.74
C ILE A 15 -4.52 0.98 16.66
N TRP A 16 -3.48 1.61 16.12
CA TRP A 16 -2.61 2.50 16.89
C TRP A 16 -3.39 3.66 17.50
N LYS A 17 -4.25 4.31 16.72
CA LYS A 17 -5.06 5.44 17.19
C LYS A 17 -5.99 5.07 18.34
N ASN A 18 -6.56 3.86 18.31
CA ASN A 18 -7.40 3.37 19.41
C ASN A 18 -6.58 3.04 20.67
N TRP A 19 -5.34 2.55 20.53
CA TRP A 19 -4.48 2.23 21.67
C TRP A 19 -3.83 3.48 22.29
N GLU A 20 -3.42 4.45 21.47
CA GLU A 20 -2.72 5.66 21.93
C GLU A 20 -3.62 6.60 22.76
N GLU A 21 -4.95 6.53 22.59
CA GLU A 21 -5.96 7.34 23.30
C GLU A 21 -5.66 8.86 23.34
N GLY A 22 -4.85 9.37 22.40
CA GLY A 22 -4.49 10.79 22.32
C GLY A 22 -3.52 11.30 23.38
N ARG A 23 -2.79 10.42 24.10
CA ARG A 23 -1.82 10.82 25.15
C ARG A 23 -0.71 11.74 24.59
N MET A 24 -0.18 11.43 23.41
CA MET A 24 0.85 12.27 22.78
C MET A 24 0.30 13.64 22.36
N ARG A 25 -0.97 13.69 21.94
CA ARG A 25 -1.66 14.93 21.59
C ARG A 25 -1.80 15.84 22.82
N LEU A 26 -2.20 15.29 23.96
CA LEU A 26 -2.31 16.02 25.24
C LEU A 26 -0.96 16.62 25.68
N ILE A 27 0.14 15.87 25.54
CA ILE A 27 1.49 16.36 25.84
C ILE A 27 1.89 17.48 24.87
N SER A 28 1.60 17.32 23.58
CA SER A 28 1.96 18.29 22.54
C SER A 28 1.16 19.61 22.63
N ASP A 29 -0.13 19.54 22.98
CA ASP A 29 -0.99 20.72 23.12
C ASP A 29 -0.59 21.58 24.32
N GLY A 30 -0.03 20.96 25.38
CA GLY A 30 0.56 21.68 26.52
C GLY A 30 1.84 22.46 26.18
N LEU A 31 2.56 22.07 25.11
CA LEU A 31 3.78 22.71 24.62
C LEU A 31 3.54 23.74 23.51
N ARG A 32 2.48 23.59 22.70
CA ARG A 32 2.17 24.52 21.62
C ARG A 32 1.92 25.93 22.18
N GLY A 33 2.67 26.92 21.69
CA GLY A 33 2.58 28.32 22.16
C GLY A 33 3.41 28.62 23.42
N THR A 34 4.21 27.70 23.93
CA THR A 34 5.15 28.01 25.04
C THR A 34 6.24 29.02 24.66
N MET A 35 6.51 29.21 23.36
CA MET A 35 7.46 30.21 22.88
C MET A 35 6.92 31.65 22.92
N THR A 36 5.59 31.85 23.00
CA THR A 36 4.97 33.19 23.07
C THR A 36 4.68 33.65 24.50
N LEU A 37 4.94 32.79 25.50
CA LEU A 37 4.72 33.07 26.92
C LEU A 37 5.98 33.67 27.58
N GLY A 38 5.80 34.44 28.66
CA GLY A 38 6.89 35.04 29.43
C GLY A 38 7.86 34.00 30.00
N GLN A 39 9.14 34.37 30.16
CA GLN A 39 10.21 33.45 30.56
C GLN A 39 9.92 32.67 31.87
N GLU A 40 9.27 33.30 32.84
CA GLU A 40 8.89 32.69 34.13
C GLU A 40 7.82 31.59 33.97
N GLU A 41 6.73 31.87 33.24
CA GLU A 41 5.68 30.87 32.97
C GLU A 41 6.21 29.71 32.13
N ARG A 42 7.16 29.98 31.23
CA ARG A 42 7.79 28.96 30.38
C ARG A 42 8.57 27.93 31.21
N LYS A 43 9.38 28.40 32.18
CA LYS A 43 10.11 27.53 33.11
C LYS A 43 9.17 26.72 34.00
N GLY A 44 8.07 27.34 34.47
CA GLY A 44 7.06 26.66 35.29
C GLY A 44 6.37 25.50 34.55
N ARG A 45 5.94 25.72 33.29
CA ARG A 45 5.34 24.66 32.46
C ARG A 45 6.34 23.56 32.08
N GLN A 46 7.57 23.93 31.71
CA GLN A 46 8.63 22.96 31.43
C GLN A 46 8.93 22.06 32.63
N SER A 47 9.05 22.63 33.84
CA SER A 47 9.31 21.85 35.06
C SER A 47 8.19 20.85 35.38
N ARG A 48 6.91 21.25 35.19
CA ARG A 48 5.76 20.33 35.36
C ARG A 48 5.76 19.20 34.33
N LEU A 49 6.12 19.48 33.08
CA LEU A 49 6.26 18.48 32.02
C LEU A 49 7.40 17.51 32.27
N VAL A 50 8.56 18.02 32.69
CA VAL A 50 9.72 17.19 33.05
C VAL A 50 9.38 16.28 34.23
N ARG A 51 8.67 16.80 35.25
CA ARG A 51 8.20 15.99 36.37
C ARG A 51 7.22 14.90 35.93
N TYR A 52 6.24 15.25 35.07
CA TYR A 52 5.30 14.29 34.51
C TYR A 52 6.00 13.19 33.68
N LEU A 53 6.96 13.57 32.83
CA LEU A 53 7.79 12.62 32.07
C LEU A 53 8.58 11.70 33.01
N LEU A 54 9.29 12.24 34.00
CA LEU A 54 10.10 11.47 34.94
C LEU A 54 9.26 10.49 35.78
N GLU A 55 8.06 10.90 36.22
CA GLU A 55 7.14 10.04 36.97
C GLU A 55 6.48 8.98 36.08
N SER A 56 6.21 9.29 34.81
CA SER A 56 5.53 8.39 33.87
C SER A 56 6.49 7.41 33.16
N MET A 57 7.79 7.73 33.06
CA MET A 57 8.81 6.95 32.32
C MET A 57 8.88 5.45 32.69
N LYS A 58 8.57 5.06 33.93
CA LYS A 58 8.61 3.64 34.35
C LYS A 58 7.32 2.86 34.10
N THR A 59 6.23 3.51 33.70
CA THR A 59 4.90 2.89 33.55
C THR A 59 4.51 2.66 32.09
N HIS A 60 5.32 3.14 31.14
CA HIS A 60 5.04 3.10 29.69
C HIS A 60 5.40 1.80 28.97
N ASN A 61 5.69 0.70 29.68
CA ASN A 61 6.10 -0.55 29.04
C ASN A 61 5.03 -1.09 28.06
N SER A 62 3.74 -0.91 28.39
CA SER A 62 2.61 -1.26 27.50
C SER A 62 2.51 -0.36 26.26
N TYR A 63 2.87 0.93 26.40
CA TYR A 63 2.88 1.88 25.27
C TYR A 63 4.01 1.57 24.30
N SER A 64 5.22 1.32 24.82
CA SER A 64 6.36 0.89 24.00
C SER A 64 6.07 -0.44 23.30
N PHE A 65 5.46 -1.40 24.00
CA PHE A 65 5.03 -2.66 23.39
C PHE A 65 4.00 -2.46 22.27
N GLY A 66 2.98 -1.62 22.49
CA GLY A 66 2.00 -1.29 21.45
C GLY A 66 2.63 -0.64 20.22
N TYR A 67 3.63 0.21 20.40
CA TYR A 67 4.35 0.86 19.30
C TYR A 67 5.12 -0.15 18.46
N PHE A 68 5.92 -1.01 19.10
CA PHE A 68 6.64 -2.09 18.42
C PHE A 68 5.69 -3.07 17.73
N LEU A 69 4.53 -3.37 18.33
CA LEU A 69 3.53 -4.22 17.70
C LEU A 69 2.93 -3.58 16.45
N CYS A 70 2.60 -2.28 16.50
CA CYS A 70 2.08 -1.56 15.34
C CYS A 70 3.12 -1.45 14.21
N GLU A 71 4.39 -1.27 14.55
CA GLU A 71 5.49 -1.29 13.56
C GLU A 71 5.62 -2.67 12.91
N ALA A 72 5.62 -3.74 13.71
CA ALA A 72 5.63 -5.11 13.20
C ALA A 72 4.39 -5.42 12.33
N LEU A 73 3.20 -4.94 12.71
CA LEU A 73 1.98 -5.08 11.94
C LEU A 73 2.06 -4.33 10.61
N ASN A 74 2.64 -3.13 10.57
CA ASN A 74 2.89 -2.41 9.31
C ASN A 74 3.77 -3.22 8.36
N PHE A 75 4.88 -3.76 8.88
CA PHE A 75 5.79 -4.57 8.09
C PHE A 75 5.11 -5.83 7.54
N VAL A 76 4.42 -6.59 8.40
CA VAL A 76 3.66 -7.79 8.01
C VAL A 76 2.59 -7.46 6.98
N ASN A 77 1.93 -6.30 7.11
CA ASN A 77 0.90 -5.86 6.18
C ASN A 77 1.45 -5.55 4.79
N VAL A 78 2.62 -4.90 4.69
CA VAL A 78 3.30 -4.68 3.39
C VAL A 78 3.61 -6.02 2.73
N ILE A 79 4.22 -6.95 3.46
CA ILE A 79 4.60 -8.28 2.96
C ILE A 79 3.35 -9.08 2.54
N GLY A 80 2.30 -9.07 3.36
CA GLY A 80 1.03 -9.72 3.06
C GLY A 80 0.37 -9.17 1.80
N ASN A 81 0.41 -7.84 1.58
CA ASN A 81 -0.11 -7.22 0.36
C ASN A 81 0.69 -7.65 -0.89
N ILE A 82 2.02 -7.78 -0.79
CA ILE A 82 2.86 -8.28 -1.90
C ILE A 82 2.43 -9.71 -2.28
N PHE A 83 2.32 -10.62 -1.31
CA PHE A 83 1.88 -11.99 -1.57
C PHE A 83 0.46 -12.06 -2.11
N PHE A 84 -0.43 -11.19 -1.65
CA PHE A 84 -1.81 -11.14 -2.11
C PHE A 84 -1.92 -10.68 -3.58
N VAL A 85 -1.13 -9.66 -3.97
CA VAL A 85 -1.02 -9.25 -5.38
C VAL A 85 -0.42 -10.37 -6.22
N ASP A 86 0.64 -11.01 -5.72
CA ASP A 86 1.31 -12.08 -6.44
C ASP A 86 0.37 -13.26 -6.71
N LYS A 87 -0.38 -13.72 -5.70
CA LYS A 87 -1.45 -14.72 -5.87
C LYS A 87 -2.53 -14.29 -6.85
N PHE A 88 -2.94 -13.02 -6.82
CA PHE A 88 -3.97 -12.50 -7.72
C PHE A 88 -3.50 -12.48 -9.18
N LEU A 89 -2.21 -12.20 -9.41
CA LEU A 89 -1.59 -12.17 -10.73
C LEU A 89 -0.99 -13.53 -11.16
N GLY A 90 -1.31 -14.61 -10.45
CA GLY A 90 -0.87 -15.95 -10.81
C GLY A 90 0.63 -16.22 -10.59
N GLY A 91 1.29 -15.48 -9.69
CA GLY A 91 2.72 -15.62 -9.36
C GLY A 91 3.65 -14.77 -10.21
N ALA A 92 3.11 -13.93 -11.10
CA ALA A 92 3.90 -13.10 -12.01
C ALA A 92 4.30 -11.74 -11.41
N PHE A 93 3.88 -11.40 -10.18
CA PHE A 93 4.13 -10.07 -9.61
C PHE A 93 5.56 -9.93 -9.11
N MET A 94 6.11 -10.97 -8.48
CA MET A 94 7.47 -10.91 -7.92
C MET A 94 8.54 -10.64 -8.98
N THR A 95 8.44 -11.24 -10.17
CA THR A 95 9.39 -11.05 -11.26
C THR A 95 9.13 -9.78 -12.08
N TYR A 96 7.98 -9.12 -11.85
CA TYR A 96 7.50 -8.05 -12.71
C TYR A 96 8.46 -6.87 -12.85
N GLY A 97 8.97 -6.33 -11.74
CA GLY A 97 9.89 -5.20 -11.80
C GLY A 97 11.24 -5.53 -12.44
N SER A 98 11.75 -6.75 -12.21
CA SER A 98 13.00 -7.19 -12.84
C SER A 98 12.84 -7.41 -14.34
N ASP A 99 11.69 -7.92 -14.78
CA ASP A 99 11.42 -8.18 -16.19
C ASP A 99 11.20 -6.86 -16.94
N VAL A 100 10.49 -5.89 -16.35
CA VAL A 100 10.34 -4.55 -16.93
C VAL A 100 11.68 -3.84 -17.09
N LEU A 101 12.62 -3.98 -16.15
CA LEU A 101 13.95 -3.38 -16.26
C LEU A 101 14.82 -4.06 -17.34
N LYS A 102 14.79 -5.40 -17.41
CA LYS A 102 15.55 -6.18 -18.41
C LYS A 102 15.01 -5.98 -19.81
N PHE A 103 13.71 -5.84 -19.91
CA PHE A 103 12.99 -5.67 -21.16
C PHE A 103 12.29 -4.30 -21.15
N SER A 104 13.02 -3.22 -20.92
CA SER A 104 12.48 -1.87 -21.21
C SER A 104 12.73 -1.47 -22.66
N GLU A 105 13.70 -2.09 -23.35
CA GLU A 105 14.20 -1.64 -24.66
C GLU A 105 13.65 -2.41 -25.88
N LEU A 106 13.09 -3.62 -25.69
CA LEU A 106 12.45 -4.37 -26.78
C LEU A 106 10.99 -3.92 -26.99
N ASP A 107 10.48 -4.03 -28.21
CA ASP A 107 9.06 -3.82 -28.48
C ASP A 107 8.22 -4.99 -27.94
N GLN A 108 7.08 -4.65 -27.36
CA GLN A 108 6.21 -5.57 -26.62
C GLN A 108 5.53 -6.61 -27.53
N GLU A 109 5.52 -6.40 -28.84
CA GLU A 109 5.01 -7.33 -29.85
C GLU A 109 5.92 -8.57 -30.02
N ASN A 110 7.21 -8.45 -29.68
CA ASN A 110 8.19 -9.54 -29.72
C ASN A 110 8.47 -10.15 -28.33
N ARG A 111 7.73 -9.74 -27.30
CA ARG A 111 7.85 -10.30 -25.96
C ARG A 111 6.87 -11.46 -25.79
N SER A 112 7.36 -12.58 -25.28
CA SER A 112 6.55 -13.69 -24.80
C SER A 112 6.66 -13.80 -23.28
N ASP A 113 6.39 -12.68 -22.60
CA ASP A 113 6.39 -12.65 -21.13
C ASP A 113 5.04 -13.18 -20.61
N PRO A 114 5.01 -13.91 -19.48
CA PRO A 114 3.79 -14.38 -18.84
C PRO A 114 2.82 -13.24 -18.50
N MET A 115 3.29 -11.99 -18.50
CA MET A 115 2.47 -10.81 -18.25
C MET A 115 1.52 -10.43 -19.40
N ILE A 116 1.85 -10.78 -20.66
CA ILE A 116 0.90 -10.59 -21.78
C ILE A 116 -0.30 -11.53 -21.60
N GLU A 117 -0.08 -12.68 -20.99
CA GLU A 117 -1.13 -13.64 -20.64
C GLU A 117 -2.02 -13.13 -19.49
N VAL A 118 -1.42 -12.49 -18.48
CA VAL A 118 -2.16 -11.91 -17.34
C VAL A 118 -2.93 -10.65 -17.74
N PHE A 119 -2.32 -9.77 -18.56
CA PHE A 119 -2.91 -8.50 -18.97
C PHE A 119 -2.93 -8.28 -20.50
N PRO A 120 -3.74 -9.05 -21.26
CA PRO A 120 -3.85 -8.86 -22.70
C PRO A 120 -4.48 -7.51 -23.06
N ARG A 121 -3.82 -6.75 -23.93
CA ARG A 121 -4.34 -5.47 -24.47
C ARG A 121 -5.30 -5.69 -25.64
N VAL A 122 -5.16 -6.81 -26.34
CA VAL A 122 -6.02 -7.23 -27.45
C VAL A 122 -6.44 -8.69 -27.26
N THR A 123 -7.71 -9.00 -27.49
CA THR A 123 -8.26 -10.35 -27.35
C THR A 123 -9.18 -10.69 -28.51
N LYS A 124 -9.34 -11.98 -28.81
CA LYS A 124 -10.30 -12.47 -29.79
C LYS A 124 -11.67 -12.61 -29.13
N CYS A 125 -12.65 -11.84 -29.59
CA CYS A 125 -14.04 -11.96 -29.17
C CYS A 125 -14.83 -12.76 -30.20
N THR A 126 -15.53 -13.80 -29.74
CA THR A 126 -16.44 -14.60 -30.56
C THR A 126 -17.88 -14.12 -30.36
N PHE A 127 -18.46 -13.49 -31.37
CA PHE A 127 -19.87 -13.08 -31.37
C PHE A 127 -20.74 -14.15 -31.99
N HIS A 128 -21.78 -14.57 -31.29
CA HIS A 128 -22.78 -15.51 -31.79
C HIS A 128 -24.02 -14.73 -32.27
N LYS A 129 -24.34 -14.80 -33.57
CA LYS A 129 -25.54 -14.20 -34.16
C LYS A 129 -26.38 -15.25 -34.87
N TYR A 130 -27.68 -15.04 -34.96
CA TYR A 130 -28.57 -15.91 -35.72
C TYR A 130 -28.66 -15.43 -37.17
N GLY A 131 -28.34 -16.32 -38.12
CA GLY A 131 -28.48 -16.03 -39.55
C GLY A 131 -29.93 -16.13 -40.02
N ALA A 132 -30.18 -15.75 -41.28
CA ALA A 132 -31.52 -15.77 -41.90
C ALA A 132 -32.19 -17.17 -41.88
N SER A 133 -31.41 -18.25 -41.78
CA SER A 133 -31.88 -19.63 -41.67
C SER A 133 -32.13 -20.09 -40.21
N GLY A 134 -31.98 -19.22 -39.21
CA GLY A 134 -32.08 -19.58 -37.78
C GLY A 134 -30.87 -20.31 -37.20
N SER A 135 -29.84 -20.61 -38.00
CA SER A 135 -28.58 -21.21 -37.55
C SER A 135 -27.66 -20.19 -36.86
N ILE A 136 -26.92 -20.61 -35.84
CA ILE A 136 -25.90 -19.80 -35.17
C ILE A 136 -24.69 -19.60 -36.11
N GLN A 137 -24.39 -18.35 -36.42
CA GLN A 137 -23.21 -17.90 -37.15
C GLN A 137 -22.22 -17.28 -36.15
N LYS A 138 -20.96 -17.72 -36.20
CA LYS A 138 -19.88 -17.20 -35.35
C LYS A 138 -19.12 -16.12 -36.09
N HIS A 139 -18.99 -14.94 -35.49
CA HIS A 139 -18.16 -13.85 -36.00
C HIS A 139 -17.03 -13.56 -35.04
N ASP A 140 -15.81 -13.67 -35.55
CA ASP A 140 -14.60 -13.36 -34.79
C ASP A 140 -14.22 -11.90 -35.00
N ALA A 141 -14.02 -11.17 -33.91
CA ALA A 141 -13.53 -9.80 -33.94
C ALA A 141 -12.38 -9.61 -32.94
N LEU A 142 -11.51 -8.65 -33.23
CA LEU A 142 -10.48 -8.21 -32.30
C LEU A 142 -11.06 -7.16 -31.35
N CYS A 143 -10.92 -7.38 -30.05
CA CYS A 143 -11.35 -6.48 -28.99
C CYS A 143 -10.13 -5.86 -28.31
N VAL A 144 -10.12 -4.53 -28.17
CA VAL A 144 -9.09 -3.81 -27.42
C VAL A 144 -9.55 -3.63 -25.98
N LEU A 145 -8.72 -4.06 -25.03
CA LEU A 145 -8.99 -3.98 -23.60
C LEU A 145 -8.19 -2.82 -22.98
N ALA A 146 -8.65 -1.59 -23.24
CA ALA A 146 -7.96 -0.37 -22.83
C ALA A 146 -7.71 -0.27 -21.31
N LEU A 147 -8.59 -0.87 -20.50
CA LEU A 147 -8.43 -0.95 -19.04
C LEU A 147 -7.15 -1.71 -18.62
N ASN A 148 -6.71 -2.67 -19.42
CA ASN A 148 -5.52 -3.45 -19.11
C ASN A 148 -4.22 -2.67 -19.30
N ILE A 149 -4.21 -1.72 -20.24
CA ILE A 149 -3.08 -0.81 -20.45
C ILE A 149 -2.86 0.03 -19.19
N LEU A 150 -3.94 0.52 -18.57
CA LEU A 150 -3.86 1.27 -17.33
C LEU A 150 -3.41 0.39 -16.16
N ASN A 151 -4.00 -0.79 -16.01
CA ASN A 151 -3.64 -1.73 -14.95
C ASN A 151 -2.15 -2.09 -15.01
N GLU A 152 -1.63 -2.39 -16.19
CA GLU A 152 -0.20 -2.66 -16.40
C GLU A 152 0.67 -1.53 -15.82
N LYS A 153 0.39 -0.26 -16.16
CA LYS A 153 1.19 0.86 -15.64
C LYS A 153 1.06 1.03 -14.12
N ILE A 154 -0.14 0.84 -13.57
CA ILE A 154 -0.39 0.93 -12.13
C ILE A 154 0.40 -0.14 -11.37
N TYR A 155 0.38 -1.40 -11.83
CA TYR A 155 1.09 -2.48 -11.15
C TYR A 155 2.61 -2.32 -11.23
N ILE A 156 3.16 -1.69 -12.28
CA ILE A 156 4.61 -1.39 -12.36
C ILE A 156 4.98 -0.44 -11.25
N PHE A 157 4.22 0.66 -11.14
CA PHE A 157 4.43 1.65 -10.10
C PHE A 157 4.31 1.03 -8.70
N LEU A 158 3.27 0.22 -8.47
CA LEU A 158 3.03 -0.45 -7.18
C LEU A 158 4.16 -1.42 -6.79
N TRP A 159 4.79 -2.10 -7.76
CA TRP A 159 5.91 -2.99 -7.48
C TRP A 159 7.09 -2.24 -6.86
N PHE A 160 7.54 -1.16 -7.49
CA PHE A 160 8.63 -0.33 -6.95
C PHE A 160 8.23 0.30 -5.61
N TRP A 161 6.98 0.75 -5.50
CA TRP A 161 6.45 1.34 -4.28
C TRP A 161 6.45 0.36 -3.09
N PHE A 162 6.02 -0.89 -3.30
CA PHE A 162 6.02 -1.90 -2.24
C PHE A 162 7.42 -2.33 -1.81
N ILE A 163 8.40 -2.35 -2.71
CA ILE A 163 9.81 -2.59 -2.34
C ILE A 163 10.32 -1.45 -1.44
N ILE A 164 10.07 -0.19 -1.83
CA ILE A 164 10.46 0.97 -1.02
C ILE A 164 9.78 0.92 0.36
N LEU A 165 8.47 0.66 0.41
CA LEU A 165 7.74 0.55 1.68
C LEU A 165 8.26 -0.61 2.55
N SER A 166 8.62 -1.74 1.95
CA SER A 166 9.18 -2.89 2.70
C SER A 166 10.53 -2.54 3.33
N VAL A 167 11.37 -1.82 2.60
CA VAL A 167 12.68 -1.34 3.11
C VAL A 167 12.48 -0.32 4.21
N LEU A 168 11.62 0.68 4.00
CA LEU A 168 11.37 1.74 4.98
C LEU A 168 10.68 1.24 6.25
N SER A 169 9.79 0.25 6.15
CA SER A 169 9.12 -0.34 7.32
C SER A 169 9.98 -1.38 8.05
N GLY A 170 11.06 -1.86 7.41
CA GLY A 170 12.00 -2.82 8.01
C GLY A 170 13.26 -2.18 8.62
N LEU A 171 13.49 -0.88 8.41
CA LEU A 171 14.62 -0.07 8.89
C LEU A 171 14.24 0.68 10.17
#